data_AF-A0A662Q0G0-F1
#
_entry.id   AF-A0A662Q0G0-F1
#
_cell.length_a   1.000
_cell.length_b   1.000
_cell.length_c   1.000
_cell.angle_alpha   90.00
_cell.angle_beta   90.00
_cell.angle_gamma   90.00
#
_symmetry.space_group_name_H-M   'P 1'
#
loop_
_entity.id
_entity.type
_entity.pdbx_description
1 polymer ?
#
loop_
_entity_poly.entity_id
_entity_poly.type
_entity_poly.pdbx_seq_one_letter_code
_entity_poly.pdbx_strand_id
1 'polypeptide(L)'
;MLLGFPYGEKRLELELEGVEVLEAQEMPVVERVEEELMESLERPISSPSFGKLVKDSRNVLLIVPDNTRAFPARQVIPSLLRKIERENPRAEVRILVATGLHVEVSRRELEEILGKDVVENYEVINHRASDESQILKLGRRTSYGTPI
;
A
#
# COMPACT_ATOMS: atom_id res chain seq x y z
N MET A 1 18.41 27.03 -19.81
CA MET A 1 17.81 26.75 -18.49
C MET A 1 18.39 25.45 -17.96
N LEU A 2 18.77 25.40 -16.68
CA LEU A 2 19.27 24.17 -16.06
C LEU A 2 18.09 23.37 -15.50
N LEU A 3 17.95 22.11 -15.93
CA LEU A 3 16.85 21.22 -15.53
C LEU A 3 17.40 19.92 -14.92
N GLY A 4 16.78 19.47 -13.82
CA GLY A 4 17.18 18.27 -13.09
C GLY A 4 16.21 17.11 -13.28
N PHE A 5 16.68 15.99 -13.83
CA PHE A 5 15.88 14.80 -14.12
C PHE A 5 16.20 13.65 -13.16
N PRO A 6 15.20 12.95 -12.59
CA PRO A 6 15.44 11.71 -11.84
C PRO A 6 16.14 10.66 -12.72
N TYR A 7 17.22 10.06 -12.23
CA TYR A 7 17.97 9.02 -12.94
C TYR A 7 18.59 8.02 -11.95
N GLY A 8 17.95 6.85 -11.83
CA GLY A 8 18.30 5.89 -10.78
C GLY A 8 18.17 6.53 -9.40
N GLU A 9 19.24 6.45 -8.60
CA GLU A 9 19.32 7.08 -7.28
C GLU A 9 19.86 8.53 -7.31
N LYS A 10 20.07 9.09 -8.50
CA LYS A 10 20.66 10.42 -8.69
C LYS A 10 19.72 11.34 -9.48
N ARG A 11 20.15 12.58 -9.66
CA ARG A 11 19.58 13.49 -10.65
C ARG A 11 20.62 13.82 -11.71
N LEU A 12 20.20 13.87 -12.96
CA LEU A 12 21.00 14.41 -14.07
C LEU A 12 20.59 15.85 -14.29
N GLU A 13 21.58 16.74 -14.32
CA GLU A 13 21.37 18.15 -14.62
C GLU A 13 21.76 18.41 -16.07
N LEU A 14 20.84 19.02 -16.83
CA LEU A 14 21.03 19.34 -18.24
C LEU A 14 20.73 20.81 -18.48
N GLU A 15 21.61 21.49 -19.21
CA GLU A 15 21.36 22.84 -19.69
C GLU A 15 20.70 22.77 -21.07
N LEU A 16 19.46 23.24 -21.16
CA LEU A 16 18.64 23.20 -22.38
C LEU A 16 18.17 24.59 -22.78
N GLU A 17 18.10 24.85 -24.08
CA GLU A 17 17.62 26.11 -24.65
C GLU A 17 16.50 25.85 -25.66
N GLY A 18 15.55 26.79 -25.79
CA GLY A 18 14.46 26.70 -26.77
C GLY A 18 13.44 25.59 -26.51
N VAL A 19 13.30 25.15 -25.25
CA VAL A 19 12.37 24.07 -24.84
C VAL A 19 11.21 24.61 -24.01
N GLU A 20 10.07 23.92 -24.10
CA GLU A 20 8.93 24.09 -23.20
C GLU A 20 8.89 22.91 -22.22
N VAL A 21 8.68 23.19 -20.93
CA VAL A 21 8.66 22.17 -19.87
C VAL A 21 7.22 21.92 -19.44
N LEU A 22 6.79 20.66 -19.49
CA LEU A 22 5.49 20.23 -18.97
C LEU A 22 5.71 19.58 -17.60
N GLU A 23 5.16 20.18 -16.56
CA GLU A 23 5.25 19.69 -15.19
C GLU A 23 3.89 19.25 -14.66
N ALA A 24 3.90 18.27 -13.77
CA ALA A 24 2.70 17.89 -13.04
C ALA A 24 2.31 19.00 -12.07
N GLN A 25 1.01 19.17 -11.85
CA GLN A 25 0.52 20.09 -10.82
C GLN A 25 1.02 19.63 -9.43
N GLU A 26 1.57 20.55 -8.66
CA GLU A 26 1.97 20.28 -7.28
C GLU A 26 0.77 19.90 -6.43
N MET A 27 0.94 18.86 -5.61
CA MET A 27 -0.05 18.43 -4.63
C MET A 27 0.40 18.86 -3.23
N PRO A 28 -0.52 19.33 -2.37
CA PRO A 28 -0.19 19.64 -0.98
C PRO A 28 0.45 18.43 -0.28
N VAL A 29 1.55 18.66 0.42
CA VAL A 29 2.24 17.63 1.19
C VAL A 29 1.52 17.41 2.51
N VAL A 30 1.29 16.15 2.88
CA VAL A 30 0.78 15.78 4.20
C VAL A 30 1.96 15.68 5.17
N GLU A 31 2.15 16.72 5.98
CA GLU A 31 3.23 16.82 6.98
C GLU A 31 3.08 15.78 8.11
N ARG A 32 1.85 15.57 8.59
CA ARG A 32 1.53 14.71 9.74
C ARG A 32 0.71 13.50 9.30
N VAL A 33 1.36 12.60 8.56
CA VAL A 33 0.73 11.43 7.91
C VAL A 33 -0.11 10.59 8.89
N GLU A 34 0.40 10.34 10.10
CA GLU A 34 -0.34 9.54 11.10
C GLU A 34 -1.63 10.22 11.54
N GLU A 35 -1.63 11.52 11.80
CA GLU A 35 -2.83 12.26 12.22
C GLU A 35 -3.85 12.35 11.10
N GLU A 36 -3.42 12.70 9.89
CA GLU A 36 -4.29 12.75 8.72
C GLU A 36 -4.93 11.38 8.45
N LEU A 37 -4.17 10.29 8.62
CA LEU A 37 -4.69 8.93 8.52
C LEU A 37 -5.75 8.66 9.60
N MET A 38 -5.48 8.97 10.86
CA MET A 38 -6.43 8.73 11.95
C MET A 38 -7.72 9.53 11.75
N GLU A 39 -7.63 10.80 11.36
CA GLU A 39 -8.79 11.65 11.08
C GLU A 39 -9.60 11.12 9.88
N SER A 40 -8.92 10.69 8.83
CA SER A 40 -9.55 10.10 7.64
C SER A 40 -10.33 8.82 7.96
N LEU A 41 -9.79 7.96 8.84
CA LEU A 41 -10.45 6.71 9.25
C LEU A 41 -11.72 6.94 10.10
N GLU A 42 -11.83 8.08 10.78
CA GLU A 42 -13.03 8.49 11.51
C GLU A 42 -14.06 9.21 10.62
N ARG A 43 -13.68 9.60 9.41
CA ARG A 43 -14.52 10.29 8.42
C ARG A 43 -14.66 9.49 7.12
N PRO A 44 -15.23 8.27 7.18
CA PRO A 44 -15.34 7.40 6.01
C PRO A 44 -16.24 8.02 4.93
N ILE A 45 -15.88 7.78 3.67
CA ILE A 45 -16.72 8.14 2.51
C ILE A 45 -17.60 6.93 2.18
N SER A 46 -18.92 7.09 2.35
CA SER A 46 -19.93 6.11 1.95
C SER A 46 -19.73 4.69 2.49
N SER A 47 -19.10 4.54 3.67
CA SER A 47 -18.86 3.26 4.33
C SER A 47 -19.01 3.37 5.86
N PRO A 48 -19.12 2.24 6.58
CA PRO A 48 -19.04 2.24 8.04
C PRO A 48 -17.69 2.78 8.54
N SER A 49 -17.66 3.35 9.74
CA SER A 49 -16.41 3.76 10.37
C SER A 49 -15.46 2.59 10.56
N PHE A 50 -14.16 2.87 10.54
CA PHE A 50 -13.12 1.86 10.69
C PHE A 50 -13.34 0.96 11.92
N GLY A 51 -13.64 1.56 13.07
CA GLY A 51 -13.91 0.80 14.29
C GLY A 51 -15.14 -0.09 14.24
N LYS A 52 -16.16 0.26 13.45
CA LYS A 52 -17.29 -0.67 13.23
C LYS A 52 -16.88 -1.88 12.40
N LEU A 53 -16.00 -1.71 11.41
CA LEU A 53 -15.50 -2.80 10.58
C LEU A 53 -14.62 -3.77 11.39
N VAL A 54 -13.76 -3.23 12.25
CA VAL A 54 -12.76 -4.03 12.99
C VAL A 54 -13.34 -4.73 14.21
N LYS A 55 -14.27 -4.08 14.93
CA LYS A 55 -14.76 -4.55 16.24
C LYS A 55 -15.30 -6.00 16.24
N ASP A 56 -16.01 -6.39 15.19
CA ASP A 56 -16.64 -7.72 15.09
C ASP A 56 -15.88 -8.68 14.17
N SER A 57 -14.73 -8.25 13.64
CA SER A 57 -13.91 -9.04 12.72
C SER A 57 -12.95 -9.95 13.48
N ARG A 58 -13.09 -11.27 13.29
CA ARG A 58 -12.10 -12.24 13.82
C ARG A 58 -10.81 -12.25 13.00
N ASN A 59 -10.93 -12.18 11.67
CA ASN A 59 -9.81 -12.20 10.74
C ASN A 59 -9.79 -10.87 9.97
N VAL A 60 -8.64 -10.20 9.95
CA VAL A 60 -8.42 -8.96 9.20
C VAL A 60 -7.29 -9.20 8.21
N LEU A 61 -7.55 -8.96 6.92
CA LEU A 61 -6.52 -9.02 5.88
C LEU A 61 -6.24 -7.60 5.38
N LEU A 62 -5.02 -7.13 5.57
CA LEU A 62 -4.54 -5.87 5.02
C LEU A 62 -3.88 -6.12 3.67
N ILE A 63 -4.45 -5.59 2.60
CA ILE A 63 -3.86 -5.65 1.27
C ILE A 63 -2.98 -4.41 1.08
N VAL A 64 -1.70 -4.61 0.82
CA VAL A 64 -0.71 -3.54 0.66
C VAL A 64 -0.06 -3.62 -0.73
N PRO A 65 0.28 -2.50 -1.37
CA PRO A 65 1.01 -2.54 -2.64
C PRO A 65 2.43 -3.09 -2.45
N ASP A 66 3.02 -3.56 -3.54
CA ASP A 66 4.42 -4.01 -3.57
C ASP A 66 5.44 -2.85 -3.62
N ASN A 67 6.72 -3.20 -3.74
CA ASN A 67 7.84 -2.26 -3.79
C ASN A 67 7.91 -1.42 -5.08
N THR A 68 7.04 -1.67 -6.07
CA THR A 68 6.99 -0.88 -7.32
C THR A 68 6.12 0.37 -7.20
N ARG A 69 5.46 0.55 -6.03
CA ARG A 69 4.59 1.70 -5.76
C ARG A 69 5.23 2.61 -4.72
N ALA A 70 5.17 3.93 -4.99
CA ALA A 70 5.58 4.97 -4.06
C ALA A 70 4.56 5.20 -2.93
N PHE A 71 4.08 4.12 -2.31
CA PHE A 71 3.17 4.18 -1.17
C PHE A 71 3.98 4.25 0.14
N PRO A 72 3.70 5.20 1.05
CA PRO A 72 4.46 5.36 2.29
C PRO A 72 4.07 4.31 3.35
N ALA A 73 4.23 3.02 3.04
CA ALA A 73 3.80 1.91 3.89
C ALA A 73 4.43 1.94 5.29
N ARG A 74 5.71 2.31 5.42
CA ARG A 74 6.38 2.47 6.72
C ARG A 74 5.72 3.48 7.66
N GLN A 75 5.05 4.50 7.11
CA GLN A 75 4.35 5.51 7.90
C GLN A 75 2.89 5.11 8.16
N VAL A 76 2.24 4.44 7.21
CA VAL A 76 0.81 4.14 7.27
C VAL A 76 0.51 2.82 8.00
N ILE A 77 1.22 1.74 7.65
CA ILE A 77 0.88 0.39 8.08
C ILE A 77 1.05 0.20 9.60
N PRO A 78 2.16 0.62 10.24
CA PRO A 78 2.28 0.49 11.69
C PRO A 78 1.19 1.23 12.47
N SER A 79 0.80 2.44 12.04
CA SER A 79 -0.27 3.22 12.69
C SER A 79 -1.64 2.56 12.51
N LEU A 80 -1.91 2.00 11.34
CA LEU A 80 -3.14 1.26 11.07
C LEU A 80 -3.24 0.00 11.93
N LEU A 81 -2.15 -0.77 12.04
CA LEU A 81 -2.06 -1.97 12.88
C LEU A 81 -2.33 -1.65 14.35
N ARG A 82 -1.68 -0.61 14.90
CA ARG A 82 -1.94 -0.14 16.28
C ARG A 82 -3.40 0.22 16.50
N LYS A 83 -4.06 0.85 15.52
CA LYS A 83 -5.48 1.19 15.62
C LYS A 83 -6.37 -0.07 15.63
N ILE A 84 -6.06 -1.05 14.79
CA ILE A 84 -6.77 -2.34 14.76
C ILE A 84 -6.67 -3.05 16.12
N GLU A 85 -5.46 -3.17 16.65
CA GLU A 85 -5.21 -3.82 17.95
C GLU A 85 -5.93 -3.12 19.10
N ARG A 86 -5.94 -1.78 19.09
CA ARG A 86 -6.66 -1.00 20.10
C ARG A 86 -8.17 -1.21 20.05
N GLU A 87 -8.74 -1.36 18.85
CA GLU A 87 -10.19 -1.49 18.67
C GLU A 87 -10.67 -2.94 18.81
N ASN A 88 -9.84 -3.91 18.46
CA ASN A 88 -10.11 -5.33 18.63
C ASN A 88 -8.80 -6.12 18.89
N PRO A 89 -8.38 -6.26 20.16
CA PRO A 89 -7.18 -7.02 20.53
C PRO A 89 -7.26 -8.52 20.20
N ARG A 90 -8.43 -9.04 19.82
CA ARG A 90 -8.66 -10.44 19.46
C ARG A 90 -8.66 -10.66 17.95
N ALA A 91 -8.49 -9.62 17.14
CA ALA A 91 -8.40 -9.74 15.70
C ALA A 91 -7.08 -10.41 15.28
N GLU A 92 -7.18 -11.45 14.45
CA GLU A 92 -6.04 -12.06 13.79
C GLU A 92 -5.75 -11.28 12.50
N VAL A 93 -4.63 -10.55 12.48
CA VAL A 93 -4.26 -9.68 11.36
C VAL A 93 -3.20 -10.34 10.48
N ARG A 94 -3.45 -10.36 9.16
CA ARG A 94 -2.49 -10.81 8.14
C ARG A 94 -2.31 -9.72 7.09
N ILE A 95 -1.16 -9.71 6.45
CA ILE A 95 -0.81 -8.73 5.41
C ILE A 95 -0.60 -9.48 4.10
N LEU A 96 -1.29 -9.06 3.04
CA LEU A 96 -1.13 -9.57 1.69
C LEU A 96 -0.49 -8.50 0.81
N VAL A 97 0.68 -8.78 0.26
CA VAL A 97 1.36 -7.91 -0.70
C VAL A 97 0.78 -8.17 -2.08
N ALA A 98 0.12 -7.16 -2.64
CA ALA A 98 -0.56 -7.20 -3.93
C ALA A 98 0.43 -6.98 -5.09
N THR A 99 1.25 -7.99 -5.37
CA THR A 99 2.23 -8.02 -6.47
C THR A 99 1.57 -8.06 -7.85
N GLY A 100 0.33 -8.51 -7.95
CA GLY A 100 -0.32 -8.78 -9.25
C GLY A 100 0.50 -9.80 -10.04
N LEU A 101 1.07 -9.36 -11.18
CA LEU A 101 1.93 -10.19 -12.03
C LEU A 101 3.43 -9.98 -11.77
N HIS A 102 3.80 -9.12 -10.82
CA HIS A 102 5.20 -8.87 -10.48
C HIS A 102 5.82 -10.04 -9.73
N VAL A 103 7.16 -10.03 -9.69
CA VAL A 103 7.92 -10.95 -8.85
C VAL A 103 7.62 -10.71 -7.38
N GLU A 104 7.77 -11.77 -6.59
CA GLU A 104 7.59 -11.69 -5.16
C GLU A 104 8.58 -10.73 -4.52
N VAL A 105 8.11 -9.98 -3.54
CA VAL A 105 8.93 -9.06 -2.77
C VAL A 105 9.74 -9.87 -1.76
N SER A 106 11.06 -9.73 -1.82
CA SER A 106 11.95 -10.44 -0.89
C SER A 106 11.75 -9.96 0.54
N ARG A 107 12.12 -10.79 1.53
CA ARG A 107 12.01 -10.39 2.94
C ARG A 107 12.72 -9.06 3.25
N ARG A 108 13.91 -8.83 2.66
CA ARG A 108 14.66 -7.58 2.84
C ARG A 108 13.87 -6.38 2.32
N GLU A 109 13.29 -6.49 1.13
CA GLU A 109 12.47 -5.43 0.54
C GLU A 109 11.16 -5.23 1.32
N LEU A 110 10.58 -6.29 1.88
CA LEU A 110 9.44 -6.19 2.80
C LEU A 110 9.81 -5.38 4.05
N GLU A 111 10.98 -5.62 4.63
CA GLU A 111 11.48 -4.84 5.77
C GLU A 111 11.75 -3.38 5.36
N GLU A 112 12.17 -3.13 4.12
CA GLU A 112 12.34 -1.79 3.53
C GLU A 112 11.02 -1.03 3.37
N ILE A 113 9.92 -1.70 2.97
CA ILE A 113 8.64 -1.02 2.73
C ILE A 113 7.68 -1.05 3.94
N LEU A 114 7.69 -2.10 4.76
CA LEU A 114 6.79 -2.27 5.92
C LEU A 114 7.47 -1.92 7.25
N GLY A 115 8.79 -2.03 7.32
CA GLY A 115 9.55 -1.98 8.57
C GLY A 115 9.74 -3.36 9.18
N LYS A 116 10.87 -3.54 9.87
CA LYS A 116 11.29 -4.82 10.45
C LYS A 116 10.29 -5.36 11.46
N ASP A 117 9.79 -4.50 12.35
CA ASP A 117 8.84 -4.90 13.40
C ASP A 117 7.56 -5.49 12.80
N VAL A 118 7.06 -4.96 11.68
CA VAL A 118 5.87 -5.48 11.02
C VAL A 118 6.13 -6.87 10.43
N VAL A 119 7.26 -7.05 9.76
CA VAL A 119 7.64 -8.33 9.12
C VAL A 119 7.97 -9.42 10.15
N GLU A 120 8.36 -9.04 11.37
CA GLU A 120 8.63 -9.98 12.46
C GLU A 120 7.38 -10.38 13.25
N ASN A 121 6.42 -9.46 13.43
CA ASN A 121 5.27 -9.69 14.31
C ASN A 121 3.98 -10.10 13.58
N TYR A 122 3.90 -9.91 12.26
CA TYR A 122 2.71 -10.27 11.47
C TYR A 122 3.05 -11.25 10.36
N GLU A 123 2.07 -12.08 9.99
CA GLU A 123 2.17 -12.92 8.80
C GLU A 123 2.04 -12.04 7.55
N VAL A 124 3.12 -11.93 6.79
CA VAL A 124 3.18 -11.21 5.51
C VAL A 124 3.27 -12.21 4.37
N ILE A 125 2.30 -12.17 3.47
CA ILE A 125 2.11 -13.12 2.37
C ILE A 125 2.32 -12.37 1.05
N ASN A 126 3.15 -12.90 0.16
CA ASN A 126 3.20 -12.43 -1.22
C ASN A 126 2.07 -13.08 -2.02
N HIS A 127 1.25 -12.26 -2.70
CA HIS A 127 0.37 -12.79 -3.73
C HIS A 127 1.18 -13.41 -4.87
N ARG A 128 0.69 -14.52 -5.42
CA ARG A 128 1.27 -15.17 -6.60
C ARG A 128 0.18 -15.50 -7.61
N ALA A 129 0.02 -14.66 -8.63
CA ALA A 129 -1.02 -14.86 -9.64
C ALA A 129 -0.90 -16.18 -10.43
N SER A 130 0.32 -16.72 -10.55
CA SER A 130 0.58 -18.01 -11.21
C SER A 130 0.39 -19.23 -10.31
N ASP A 131 0.21 -19.04 -8.99
CA ASP A 131 -0.01 -20.11 -8.04
C ASP A 131 -1.51 -20.34 -7.85
N GLU A 132 -2.08 -21.23 -8.67
CA GLU A 132 -3.51 -21.56 -8.63
C GLU A 132 -4.00 -22.05 -7.24
N SER A 133 -3.10 -22.51 -6.35
CA SER A 133 -3.49 -22.89 -4.99
C SER A 133 -3.88 -21.68 -4.11
N GLN A 134 -3.44 -20.47 -4.48
CA GLN A 134 -3.79 -19.22 -3.81
C GLN A 134 -5.02 -18.54 -4.43
N ILE A 135 -5.53 -19.05 -5.56
CA ILE A 135 -6.56 -18.39 -6.36
C ILE A 135 -7.88 -19.15 -6.26
N LEU A 136 -8.92 -18.46 -5.77
CA LEU A 136 -10.29 -18.96 -5.82
C LEU A 136 -11.01 -18.34 -7.02
N LYS A 137 -11.39 -19.17 -7.99
CA LYS A 137 -12.26 -18.76 -9.11
C LYS A 137 -13.68 -18.59 -8.59
N LEU A 138 -14.23 -17.37 -8.68
CA LEU A 138 -15.58 -17.06 -8.16
C LEU A 138 -16.71 -17.53 -9.09
N GLY A 139 -16.38 -18.05 -10.27
CA GLY A 139 -17.35 -18.45 -11.29
C GLY A 139 -18.09 -17.26 -11.88
N ARG A 140 -17.53 -16.05 -11.76
CA ARG A 140 -18.11 -14.80 -12.26
C ARG A 140 -17.29 -14.30 -13.44
N ARG A 141 -17.85 -13.32 -14.15
CA ARG A 141 -17.16 -12.61 -15.23
C ARG A 141 -17.31 -11.12 -15.05
N THR A 142 -16.29 -10.37 -15.45
CA THR A 142 -16.38 -8.92 -15.62
C THR A 142 -17.38 -8.58 -16.73
N SER A 143 -17.75 -7.31 -16.87
CA SER A 143 -18.57 -6.81 -17.98
C SER A 143 -17.94 -7.05 -19.36
N TYR A 144 -16.62 -7.22 -19.43
CA TYR A 144 -15.87 -7.54 -20.64
C TYR A 144 -15.67 -9.06 -20.85
N GLY A 145 -16.24 -9.90 -19.98
CA GLY A 145 -16.21 -11.35 -20.10
C GLY A 145 -14.99 -12.05 -19.45
N THR A 146 -14.09 -11.31 -18.80
CA THR A 146 -12.92 -11.87 -18.11
C THR A 146 -13.34 -12.64 -16.85
N PRO A 147 -12.90 -13.90 -16.63
CA PRO A 147 -13.20 -14.63 -15.40
C PRO A 147 -12.68 -13.93 -14.13
N ILE A 148 -13.43 -14.07 -13.04
CA ILE A 148 -13.09 -13.68 -11.67
C ILE A 148 -13.25 -14.91 -10.79
#